data_AF-A0A8T1UWN1-F1
#
_entry.id   AF-A0A8T1UWN1-F1
#
_cell.length_a   1.000
_cell.length_b   1.000
_cell.length_c   1.000
_cell.angle_alpha   90.00
_cell.angle_beta   90.00
_cell.angle_gamma   90.00
#
_symmetry.space_group_name_H-M   'P 1'
#
loop_
_entity.id
_entity.type
_entity.pdbx_description
1 polymer ?
#
loop_
_entity_poly.entity_id
_entity_poly.type
_entity_poly.pdbx_seq_one_letter_code
_entity_poly.pdbx_strand_id
1 'polypeptide(L)'
;MNPAALVAFWKAFRTIPTEIKADAVIALPEGTFLLGDSTLGSRIYIRFCYPQLWKLCWEIIHDKKMNTTHLVILGNPGIGKRFFGYVILLHLARVGATVVYESGGSNKRFLFSRDTVVQGSQSDFVQILKNPETY
;
A
#
# COMPACT_ATOMS: atom_id res chain seq x y z
N MET A 1 14.40 13.53 1.99
CA MET A 1 14.52 12.18 1.36
C MET A 1 14.68 11.13 2.45
N ASN A 2 14.13 9.93 2.27
CA ASN A 2 14.25 8.76 3.15
C ASN A 2 13.96 8.99 4.65
N PRO A 3 12.72 9.35 5.05
CA PRO A 3 12.37 9.41 6.47
C PRO A 3 12.51 8.02 7.11
N ALA A 4 13.32 7.91 8.17
CA ALA A 4 13.69 6.61 8.76
C ALA A 4 12.49 5.73 9.12
N ALA A 5 11.42 6.32 9.66
CA ALA A 5 10.20 5.60 10.02
C ALA A 5 9.46 5.01 8.80
N LEU A 6 9.41 5.75 7.68
CA LEU A 6 8.81 5.27 6.43
C LEU A 6 9.67 4.18 5.77
N VAL A 7 11.01 4.30 5.87
CA VAL A 7 11.94 3.27 5.40
C VAL A 7 11.76 1.98 6.21
N ALA A 8 11.66 2.07 7.54
CA ALA A 8 11.40 0.93 8.41
C ALA A 8 10.08 0.23 8.06
N PHE A 9 9.01 1.01 7.87
CA PHE A 9 7.71 0.53 7.42
C PHE A 9 7.79 -0.24 6.09
N TRP A 10 8.37 0.38 5.06
CA TRP A 10 8.45 -0.25 3.73
C TRP A 10 9.32 -1.51 3.74
N LYS A 11 10.46 -1.47 4.45
CA LYS A 11 11.32 -2.64 4.63
C LYS A 11 10.56 -3.78 5.33
N ALA A 12 9.81 -3.48 6.38
CA ALA A 12 9.00 -4.48 7.07
C ALA A 12 7.97 -5.13 6.15
N PHE A 13 7.26 -4.35 5.33
CA PHE A 13 6.30 -4.90 4.36
C PHE A 13 6.94 -5.87 3.35
N ARG A 14 8.18 -5.60 2.92
CA ARG A 14 8.92 -6.51 2.04
C ARG A 14 9.30 -7.83 2.71
N THR A 15 9.64 -7.81 4.00
CA THR A 15 10.29 -8.95 4.67
C THR A 15 9.40 -9.72 5.63
N ILE A 16 8.23 -9.21 6.03
CA ILE A 16 7.32 -9.94 6.93
C ILE A 16 6.89 -11.25 6.26
N PRO A 17 7.07 -12.41 6.92
CA PRO A 17 6.78 -13.71 6.32
C PRO A 17 5.30 -14.11 6.40
N THR A 18 4.51 -13.44 7.25
CA THR A 18 3.11 -13.82 7.49
C THR A 18 2.30 -13.83 6.20
N GLU A 19 1.66 -14.94 5.91
CA GLU A 19 0.83 -15.08 4.72
C GLU A 19 -0.37 -14.11 4.73
N ILE A 20 -0.73 -13.54 3.58
CA ILE A 20 -1.89 -12.66 3.44
C ILE A 20 -3.11 -13.54 3.17
N LYS A 21 -3.72 -14.05 4.24
CA LYS A 21 -4.94 -14.86 4.20
C LYS A 21 -5.96 -14.37 5.20
N ALA A 22 -7.22 -14.75 4.98
CA ALA A 22 -8.32 -14.46 5.89
C ALA A 22 -7.94 -14.81 7.34
N ASP A 23 -8.33 -13.94 8.26
CA ASP A 23 -8.13 -14.05 9.70
C ASP A 23 -6.68 -13.97 10.20
N ALA A 24 -5.71 -13.81 9.29
CA ALA A 24 -4.33 -13.53 9.67
C ALA A 24 -4.17 -12.13 10.26
N VAL A 25 -3.16 -11.95 11.11
CA VAL A 25 -2.72 -10.64 11.59
C VAL A 25 -1.30 -10.39 11.11
N ILE A 26 -1.13 -9.38 10.27
CA ILE A 26 0.18 -8.87 9.89
C ILE A 26 0.64 -7.94 11.00
N ALA A 27 1.68 -8.32 11.74
CA ALA A 27 2.29 -7.49 12.77
C ALA A 27 3.62 -6.93 12.25
N LEU A 28 3.76 -5.60 12.30
CA LEU A 28 5.02 -4.93 12.03
C LEU A 28 6.02 -5.20 13.18
N PRO A 29 7.33 -5.17 12.91
CA PRO A 29 8.35 -5.22 13.96
C PRO A 29 8.12 -4.13 15.03
N GLU A 30 8.60 -4.40 16.24
CA GLU A 30 8.54 -3.43 17.33
C GLU A 30 9.12 -2.07 16.93
N GLY A 31 8.46 -0.99 17.35
CA GLY A 31 8.82 0.39 16.99
C GLY A 31 8.52 0.77 15.53
N THR A 32 7.95 -0.13 14.72
CA THR A 32 7.54 0.16 13.33
C THR A 32 6.04 0.34 13.24
N PHE A 33 5.60 1.41 12.58
CA PHE A 33 4.19 1.78 12.45
C PHE A 33 3.79 1.95 10.99
N LEU A 34 2.50 1.84 10.72
CA LEU A 34 1.93 2.04 9.38
C LEU A 34 2.29 3.44 8.88
N LEU A 35 2.89 3.52 7.69
CA LEU A 35 3.42 4.77 7.11
C LEU A 35 4.38 5.53 8.04
N GLY A 36 5.00 4.87 9.00
CA GLY A 36 5.86 5.51 10.01
C GLY A 36 5.10 6.39 11.03
N ASP A 37 3.78 6.28 11.13
CA ASP A 37 2.95 7.07 12.05
C ASP A 37 2.33 6.18 13.14
N SER A 38 2.72 6.42 14.39
CA SER A 38 2.26 5.67 15.56
C SER A 38 0.73 5.67 15.76
N THR A 39 0.04 6.71 15.29
CA THR A 39 -1.42 6.83 15.42
C THR A 39 -2.18 5.86 14.51
N LEU A 40 -1.53 5.36 13.46
CA LEU A 40 -2.10 4.39 12.53
C LEU A 40 -1.96 2.95 13.03
N GLY A 41 -1.13 2.72 14.05
CA GLY A 41 -0.87 1.40 14.63
C GLY A 41 0.16 0.59 13.86
N SER A 42 0.42 -0.61 14.36
CA SER A 42 1.49 -1.52 13.88
C SER A 42 0.97 -2.88 13.42
N ARG A 43 -0.35 -3.08 13.36
CA ARG A 43 -0.97 -4.37 13.06
C ARG A 43 -2.10 -4.20 12.06
N ILE A 44 -2.23 -5.16 11.15
CA ILE A 44 -3.31 -5.24 10.17
C ILE A 44 -3.98 -6.60 10.32
N TYR A 45 -5.28 -6.60 10.64
CA TYR A 45 -6.10 -7.81 10.58
C TYR A 45 -6.63 -8.00 9.15
N ILE A 46 -6.39 -9.17 8.57
CA ILE A 46 -6.82 -9.52 7.22
C ILE A 46 -8.24 -10.04 7.29
N ARG A 47 -9.20 -9.19 6.89
CA ARG A 47 -10.62 -9.57 6.86
C ARG A 47 -10.84 -10.68 5.84
N PHE A 48 -11.84 -11.52 6.10
CA PHE A 48 -12.20 -12.66 5.24
C PHE A 48 -12.33 -12.28 3.75
N CYS A 49 -12.84 -11.08 3.45
CA CYS A 49 -13.06 -10.61 2.08
C CYS A 49 -11.81 -10.06 1.39
N TYR A 50 -10.75 -9.69 2.12
CA TYR A 50 -9.58 -9.01 1.54
C TYR A 50 -8.85 -9.82 0.47
N PRO A 51 -8.56 -11.13 0.66
CA PRO A 51 -7.88 -11.90 -0.37
C PRO A 51 -8.65 -11.99 -1.69
N GLN A 52 -9.97 -12.24 -1.60
CA GLN A 52 -10.84 -12.31 -2.79
C GLN A 52 -11.00 -10.94 -3.45
N LEU A 53 -11.16 -9.87 -2.65
CA LEU A 53 -11.25 -8.51 -3.16
C LEU A 53 -9.96 -8.12 -3.89
N TRP A 54 -8.79 -8.42 -3.33
CA TRP A 54 -7.51 -8.15 -3.98
C TRP A 54 -7.38 -8.89 -5.31
N LYS A 55 -7.75 -10.17 -5.36
CA LYS A 55 -7.75 -10.95 -6.60
C LYS A 55 -8.59 -10.26 -7.68
N LEU A 56 -9.81 -9.84 -7.34
CA LEU A 56 -10.70 -9.12 -8.26
C LEU A 56 -10.09 -7.78 -8.71
N CYS A 57 -9.54 -7.00 -7.78
CA CYS A 57 -8.86 -5.74 -8.11
C CYS A 57 -7.71 -5.95 -9.10
N TRP A 58 -6.89 -6.97 -8.85
CA TRP A 58 -5.73 -7.28 -9.68
C TRP A 58 -6.13 -7.72 -11.09
N GLU A 59 -7.17 -8.54 -11.20
CA GLU A 59 -7.75 -8.97 -12.48
C GLU A 59 -8.29 -7.77 -13.29
N ILE A 60 -8.99 -6.83 -12.65
CA ILE A 60 -9.50 -5.62 -13.31
C ILE A 60 -8.36 -4.74 -13.82
N ILE A 61 -7.34 -4.47 -12.99
CA ILE A 61 -6.22 -3.58 -13.34
C ILE A 61 -5.43 -4.12 -14.53
N HIS A 62 -5.35 -5.45 -14.68
CA HIS A 62 -4.59 -6.12 -15.73
C HIS A 62 -5.47 -6.67 -16.87
N ASP A 63 -6.75 -6.33 -16.91
CA ASP A 63 -7.63 -6.74 -18.01
C ASP A 63 -7.30 -5.95 -19.28
N LYS A 64 -6.61 -6.62 -20.21
CA LYS A 64 -6.23 -6.09 -21.51
C LYS A 64 -7.43 -5.63 -22.37
N LYS A 65 -8.64 -6.11 -22.09
CA LYS A 65 -9.86 -5.73 -22.84
C LYS A 65 -10.48 -4.43 -22.34
N MET A 66 -10.37 -4.13 -21.05
CA MET A 66 -11.00 -2.95 -20.46
C MET A 66 -10.25 -1.64 -20.77
N ASN A 67 -8.98 -1.72 -21.19
CA ASN A 67 -8.13 -0.58 -21.54
C ASN A 67 -8.08 0.53 -20.46
N THR A 68 -8.40 0.19 -19.21
CA THR A 68 -8.31 1.07 -18.04
C THR A 68 -7.57 0.36 -16.92
N THR A 69 -6.54 1.01 -16.40
CA THR A 69 -5.80 0.57 -15.20
C THR A 69 -6.37 1.17 -13.92
N HIS A 70 -7.41 2.00 -14.04
CA HIS A 70 -7.99 2.75 -12.92
C HIS A 70 -9.07 1.95 -12.20
N LEU A 71 -8.93 1.87 -10.88
CA LEU A 71 -9.88 1.22 -9.99
C LEU A 71 -10.32 2.19 -8.90
N VAL A 72 -11.62 2.22 -8.60
CA VAL A 72 -12.18 2.96 -7.47
C VAL A 72 -12.91 1.99 -6.53
N ILE A 73 -12.50 1.97 -5.25
CA ILE A 73 -13.11 1.12 -4.23
C ILE A 73 -14.04 1.97 -3.36
N LEU A 74 -15.34 1.75 -3.52
CA LEU A 74 -16.38 2.44 -2.75
C LEU A 74 -16.81 1.61 -1.52
N GLY A 75 -17.47 2.28 -0.58
CA GLY A 75 -18.08 1.63 0.58
C GLY A 75 -18.32 2.60 1.73
N ASN A 76 -19.03 2.13 2.76
CA ASN A 76 -19.41 2.96 3.90
C ASN A 76 -18.18 3.40 4.74
N PRO A 77 -18.25 4.55 5.45
CA PRO A 77 -17.26 4.91 6.45
C PRO A 77 -17.01 3.77 7.45
N GLY A 78 -15.77 3.58 7.91
CA GLY A 78 -15.44 2.54 8.88
C GLY A 78 -15.40 1.09 8.36
N ILE A 79 -15.84 0.80 7.13
CA ILE A 79 -15.87 -0.57 6.57
C ILE A 79 -14.46 -1.17 6.29
N GLY A 80 -13.38 -0.42 6.56
CA GLY A 80 -12.02 -0.93 6.45
C GLY A 80 -11.30 -0.65 5.13
N LYS A 81 -11.80 0.28 4.30
CA LYS A 81 -11.15 0.67 3.03
C LYS A 81 -9.68 1.10 3.21
N ARG A 82 -9.40 1.89 4.26
CA ARG A 82 -8.04 2.36 4.58
C ARG A 82 -7.07 1.19 4.83
N PHE A 83 -7.49 0.23 5.66
CA PHE A 83 -6.68 -0.96 5.96
C PHE A 83 -6.51 -1.86 4.74
N PHE A 84 -7.55 -1.99 3.90
CA PHE A 84 -7.40 -2.69 2.63
C PHE A 84 -6.34 -2.03 1.73
N GLY A 85 -6.26 -0.70 1.70
CA GLY A 85 -5.18 0.04 1.05
C GLY A 85 -3.78 -0.36 1.57
N TYR A 86 -3.62 -0.56 2.87
CA TYR A 86 -2.35 -1.07 3.42
C TYR A 86 -2.07 -2.52 3.03
N VAL A 87 -3.10 -3.36 2.87
CA VAL A 87 -2.94 -4.72 2.35
C VAL A 87 -2.51 -4.71 0.88
N ILE A 88 -3.04 -3.79 0.07
CA ILE A 88 -2.56 -3.57 -1.31
C ILE A 88 -1.08 -3.18 -1.32
N LEU A 89 -0.69 -2.22 -0.47
CA LEU A 89 0.73 -1.84 -0.32
C LEU A 89 1.61 -3.03 0.08
N LEU A 90 1.12 -3.91 0.96
CA LEU A 90 1.86 -5.12 1.36
C LEU A 90 2.06 -6.09 0.19
N HIS A 91 1.03 -6.34 -0.63
CA HIS A 91 1.17 -7.15 -1.84
C HIS A 91 2.20 -6.55 -2.81
N LEU A 92 2.09 -5.24 -3.09
CA LEU A 92 2.97 -4.53 -4.00
C LEU A 92 4.43 -4.50 -3.49
N ALA A 93 4.63 -4.32 -2.19
CA ALA A 93 5.96 -4.39 -1.57
C ALA A 93 6.63 -5.76 -1.78
N ARG A 94 5.88 -6.85 -1.61
CA ARG A 94 6.40 -8.23 -1.73
C ARG A 94 6.80 -8.59 -3.15
N VAL A 95 6.10 -8.06 -4.15
CA VAL A 95 6.50 -8.23 -5.56
C VAL A 95 7.56 -7.23 -6.00
N GLY A 96 7.98 -6.32 -5.11
CA GLY A 96 9.01 -5.31 -5.38
C GLY A 96 8.55 -4.21 -6.33
N ALA A 97 7.24 -3.95 -6.41
CA ALA A 97 6.68 -2.88 -7.24
C ALA A 97 7.09 -1.49 -6.73
N THR A 98 7.06 -0.52 -7.64
CA THR A 98 7.17 0.90 -7.28
C THR A 98 5.77 1.47 -7.11
N VAL A 99 5.53 2.15 -5.99
CA VAL A 99 4.20 2.63 -5.60
C VAL A 99 4.26 4.08 -5.17
N VAL A 100 3.32 4.91 -5.65
CA VAL A 100 3.10 6.26 -5.13
C VAL A 100 1.83 6.25 -4.29
N TYR A 101 1.99 6.30 -2.97
CA TYR A 101 0.87 6.29 -2.04
C TYR A 101 0.55 7.69 -1.52
N GLU A 102 -0.71 8.11 -1.61
CA GLU A 102 -1.20 9.35 -1.02
C GLU A 102 -1.99 9.07 0.25
N SER A 103 -1.56 9.66 1.38
CA SER A 103 -2.32 9.60 2.62
C SER A 103 -3.29 10.78 2.71
N GLY A 104 -4.59 10.47 2.58
CA GLY A 104 -5.66 11.49 2.57
C GLY A 104 -5.77 12.34 3.85
N GLY A 105 -5.10 11.97 4.95
CA GLY A 105 -5.06 12.78 6.16
C GLY A 105 -3.98 13.88 6.16
N SER A 106 -3.05 13.85 5.21
CA SER A 106 -1.85 14.71 5.28
C SER A 106 -1.46 15.41 3.97
N ASN A 107 -2.18 15.15 2.86
CA ASN A 107 -1.80 15.59 1.49
C ASN A 107 -0.34 15.26 1.12
N LYS A 108 0.29 14.31 1.82
CA LYS A 108 1.64 13.83 1.55
C LYS A 108 1.56 12.62 0.65
N ARG A 109 2.48 12.59 -0.32
CA ARG A 109 2.73 11.42 -1.15
C ARG A 109 4.04 10.78 -0.76
N PHE A 110 4.04 9.46 -0.81
CA PHE A 110 5.19 8.62 -0.55
C PHE A 110 5.46 7.79 -1.79
N LEU A 111 6.64 7.95 -2.38
CA LEU A 111 7.18 6.99 -3.31
C LEU A 111 7.86 5.89 -2.52
N PHE A 112 7.37 4.67 -2.70
CA PHE A 112 7.97 3.45 -2.23
C PHE A 112 8.53 2.69 -3.41
N SER A 113 9.85 2.54 -3.45
CA SER A 113 10.55 1.66 -4.39
C SER A 113 11.55 0.83 -3.58
N ARG A 114 12.01 -0.32 -4.10
CA ARG A 114 12.78 -1.35 -3.37
C ARG A 114 13.57 -0.80 -2.18
N ASP A 115 14.56 0.06 -2.43
CA ASP A 115 15.44 0.61 -1.39
C ASP A 115 15.34 2.13 -1.25
N THR A 116 14.35 2.75 -1.90
CA THR A 116 14.17 4.21 -1.95
C THR A 116 12.79 4.58 -1.43
N VAL A 117 12.75 5.47 -0.44
CA VAL A 117 11.50 5.98 0.12
C VAL A 117 11.50 7.51 0.13
N VAL A 118 10.73 8.12 -0.77
CA VAL A 118 10.70 9.58 -0.90
C VAL A 118 9.34 10.09 -0.44
N GLN A 119 9.35 11.05 0.46
CA GLN A 119 8.16 11.82 0.80
C GLN A 119 8.22 13.17 0.05
N GLY A 120 7.11 13.56 -0.56
CA GLY A 120 7.01 14.80 -1.33
C GLY A 120 5.58 15.31 -1.44
N SER A 121 5.44 16.40 -2.20
CA SER A 121 4.18 17.02 -2.58
C SER A 121 3.50 16.28 -3.74
N GLN A 122 2.30 16.71 -4.12
CA GLN A 122 1.56 16.15 -5.25
C GLN A 122 2.32 16.29 -6.59
N SER A 123 2.94 17.46 -6.83
CA SER A 123 3.65 17.78 -8.07
C SER A 123 4.93 16.95 -8.26
N ASP A 124 5.58 16.55 -7.17
CA ASP A 124 6.88 15.87 -7.21
C ASP A 124 6.83 14.51 -7.89
N PHE A 125 5.65 13.87 -7.94
CA PHE A 125 5.49 12.50 -8.44
C PHE A 125 4.76 12.39 -9.79
N VAL A 126 4.40 13.51 -10.42
CA VAL A 126 3.63 13.51 -11.68
C VAL A 126 4.35 12.75 -12.79
N GLN A 127 5.66 12.92 -12.94
CA GLN A 127 6.41 12.22 -13.99
C GLN A 127 6.56 10.72 -13.69
N ILE A 128 6.62 10.35 -12.42
CA ILE A 128 6.73 8.95 -11.99
C ILE A 128 5.42 8.20 -12.28
N LEU A 129 4.28 8.84 -12.03
CA LEU A 129 2.95 8.29 -12.33
C LEU A 129 2.67 8.09 -13.83
N LYS A 130 3.48 8.66 -14.73
CA LYS A 130 3.39 8.38 -16.18
C LYS A 130 3.99 7.02 -16.56
N ASN A 131 4.77 6.41 -15.67
CA ASN A 131 5.33 5.09 -15.90
C ASN A 131 4.24 4.02 -15.64
N PRO A 132 3.85 3.21 -16.65
CA PRO A 132 2.81 2.20 -16.49
C PRO A 132 3.14 1.10 -15.47
N GLU A 133 4.42 0.94 -15.11
CA GLU A 133 4.89 -0.01 -14.08
C GLU A 133 4.79 0.56 -12.65
N THR A 134 4.32 1.81 -12.50
CA THR A 134 4.10 2.44 -11.19
C THR A 134 2.63 2.39 -10.81
N TYR A 135 2.38 1.97 -9.57
CA TYR A 135 1.04 1.84 -8.98
C TYR A 135 0.70 3.03 -8.08
#